data_AF-A0A7X8AQW7-F1
#
_entry.id   AF-A0A7X8AQW7-F1
#
_cell.length_a   1.000
_cell.length_b   1.000
_cell.length_c   1.000
_cell.angle_alpha   90.00
_cell.angle_beta   90.00
_cell.angle_gamma   90.00
#
_symmetry.space_group_name_H-M   'P 1'
#
loop_
_entity.id
_entity.type
_entity.pdbx_description
1 polymer ?
#
loop_
_entity_poly.entity_id
_entity_poly.type
_entity_poly.pdbx_seq_one_letter_code
_entity_poly.pdbx_strand_id
1 'polypeptide(L)'
;MLFSRRIFHQYEKPFYSKDGVEITPDWTLPQYKDLGDVIIEYWGITNDEKYEESKKYKLDIYKKEGVTLISIEQSEIKNLAEILER
;
A
#
# COMPACT_ATOMS: atom_id res chain seq x y z
N MET A 1 -11.77 -5.24 10.89
CA MET A 1 -11.35 -4.09 10.06
C MET A 1 -10.49 -3.16 10.91
N LEU A 2 -9.51 -2.43 10.34
CA LEU A 2 -8.52 -1.62 11.10
C LEU A 2 -9.15 -0.71 12.17
N PHE A 3 -10.32 -0.12 11.86
CA PHE A 3 -11.12 0.68 12.78
C PHE A 3 -11.49 -0.06 14.08
N SER A 4 -11.94 -1.31 13.98
CA SER A 4 -12.33 -2.13 15.14
C SER A 4 -11.14 -2.48 16.04
N ARG A 5 -9.90 -2.39 15.51
CA ARG A 5 -8.65 -2.58 16.26
C ARG A 5 -8.04 -1.26 16.74
N ARG A 6 -8.73 -0.12 16.55
CA ARG A 6 -8.27 1.23 16.91
C ARG A 6 -6.92 1.61 16.29
N ILE A 7 -6.63 1.09 15.10
CA ILE A 7 -5.45 1.46 14.34
C ILE A 7 -5.79 2.75 13.58
N PHE A 8 -5.00 3.80 13.77
CA PHE A 8 -5.15 5.05 13.04
C PHE A 8 -4.74 4.84 11.58
N HIS A 9 -5.65 5.14 10.65
CA HIS A 9 -5.47 4.89 9.22
C HIS A 9 -6.27 5.89 8.40
N GLN A 10 -5.88 6.03 7.14
CA GLN A 10 -6.55 6.81 6.10
C GLN A 10 -6.90 5.86 4.95
N TYR A 11 -8.14 5.91 4.49
CA TYR A 11 -8.63 5.10 3.37
C TYR A 11 -8.65 5.94 2.10
N GLU A 12 -8.10 5.42 0.99
CA GLU A 12 -8.09 6.06 -0.34
C GLU A 12 -7.70 7.55 -0.31
N LYS A 13 -6.76 7.91 0.57
CA LYS A 13 -6.32 9.30 0.69
C LYS A 13 -5.22 9.57 -0.34
N PRO A 14 -5.34 10.63 -1.16
CA PRO A 14 -4.28 11.02 -2.08
C PRO A 14 -2.94 11.23 -1.38
N PHE A 15 -1.91 10.60 -1.94
CA PHE A 15 -0.51 10.80 -1.62
C PHE A 15 0.12 11.56 -2.78
N TYR A 16 0.81 12.65 -2.46
CA TYR A 16 1.54 13.46 -3.43
C TYR A 16 3.03 13.17 -3.29
N SER A 17 3.65 12.71 -4.38
CA SER A 17 5.10 12.56 -4.44
C SER A 17 5.80 13.93 -4.38
N LYS A 18 7.11 13.95 -4.13
CA LYS A 18 7.90 15.19 -4.13
C LYS A 18 7.88 15.91 -5.47
N ASP A 19 7.66 15.18 -6.55
CA ASP A 19 7.54 15.73 -7.91
C ASP A 19 6.10 16.22 -8.23
N GLY A 20 5.18 16.14 -7.26
CA GLY A 20 3.78 16.57 -7.42
C GLY A 20 2.88 15.55 -8.11
N VAL A 21 3.32 14.28 -8.23
CA VAL A 21 2.47 13.21 -8.78
C VAL A 21 1.47 12.77 -7.71
N GLU A 22 0.19 12.77 -8.06
CA GLU A 22 -0.87 12.24 -7.21
C GLU A 22 -1.03 10.73 -7.44
N ILE A 23 -0.96 9.96 -6.36
CA ILE A 23 -1.32 8.54 -6.33
C ILE A 23 -2.25 8.27 -5.15
N THR A 24 -3.20 7.38 -5.34
CA THR A 24 -4.17 7.02 -4.30
C THR A 24 -3.91 5.59 -3.84
N PRO A 25 -3.32 5.40 -2.64
CA PRO A 25 -3.17 4.08 -2.04
C PRO A 25 -4.48 3.60 -1.40
N ASP A 26 -4.65 2.27 -1.31
CA ASP A 26 -5.84 1.71 -0.65
C ASP A 26 -5.92 2.12 0.84
N TRP A 27 -4.81 1.99 1.57
CA TRP A 27 -4.69 2.49 2.94
C TRP A 27 -3.34 3.13 3.23
N THR A 28 -3.36 4.11 4.12
CA THR A 28 -2.17 4.72 4.71
C THR A 28 -2.27 4.69 6.22
N LEU A 29 -1.23 4.23 6.91
CA LEU A 29 -1.04 4.36 8.35
C LEU A 29 -0.05 5.52 8.58
N PRO A 30 -0.55 6.75 8.82
CA PRO A 30 0.33 7.89 9.00
C PRO A 30 1.06 7.81 10.35
N GLN A 31 2.34 8.20 10.37
CA GLN A 31 3.19 8.22 11.58
C GLN A 31 3.11 6.92 12.40
N TYR A 32 3.17 5.78 11.72
CA TYR A 32 3.08 4.48 12.36
C TYR A 32 4.39 4.13 13.06
N LYS A 33 4.43 4.38 14.38
CA LYS A 33 5.60 4.15 15.24
C LYS A 33 6.85 4.84 14.68
N ASP A 34 7.99 4.16 14.65
CA ASP A 34 9.27 4.68 14.14
C ASP A 34 9.42 4.55 12.62
N LEU A 35 8.43 3.98 11.93
CA LEU A 35 8.47 3.72 10.48
C LEU A 35 8.01 4.91 9.63
N GLY A 36 7.45 5.94 10.26
CA GLY A 36 6.81 7.04 9.54
C GLY A 36 5.51 6.61 8.87
N ASP A 37 5.25 7.12 7.67
CA ASP A 37 4.03 6.77 6.93
C ASP A 37 4.18 5.37 6.28
N VAL A 38 3.26 4.48 6.60
CA VAL A 38 3.19 3.13 6.02
C VAL A 38 2.04 3.09 5.02
N ILE A 39 2.33 2.73 3.79
CA ILE A 39 1.35 2.55 2.72
C ILE A 39 1.02 1.06 2.59
N ILE A 40 -0.27 0.75 2.44
CA ILE A 40 -0.76 -0.61 2.21
C ILE A 40 -1.54 -0.62 0.91
N GLU A 41 -1.15 -1.50 -0.01
CA GLU A 41 -1.80 -1.70 -1.30
C GLU A 41 -2.20 -3.18 -1.46
N TYR A 42 -3.39 -3.40 -2.02
CA TYR A 42 -3.92 -4.72 -2.34
C TYR A 42 -4.07 -4.91 -3.85
N TRP A 43 -3.33 -5.87 -4.39
CA TRP A 43 -3.33 -6.22 -5.80
C TRP A 43 -4.26 -7.41 -6.06
N GLY A 44 -5.53 -7.10 -6.31
CA GLY A 44 -6.60 -8.09 -6.45
C GLY A 44 -6.93 -8.49 -7.89
N ILE A 45 -6.50 -7.72 -8.88
CA ILE A 45 -6.83 -7.94 -10.30
C ILE A 45 -5.65 -8.64 -10.97
N THR A 46 -5.91 -9.80 -11.55
CA THR A 46 -4.93 -10.57 -12.30
C THR A 46 -5.27 -10.57 -13.79
N ASN A 47 -4.26 -10.60 -14.65
CA ASN A 47 -4.40 -10.75 -16.10
C ASN A 47 -5.01 -9.52 -16.82
N ASP A 48 -4.82 -8.33 -16.27
CA ASP A 48 -5.13 -7.04 -16.90
C ASP A 48 -3.83 -6.25 -17.08
N GLU A 49 -3.40 -6.05 -18.33
CA GLU A 49 -2.12 -5.39 -18.65
C GLU A 49 -2.08 -3.93 -18.15
N LYS A 50 -3.20 -3.20 -18.21
CA LYS A 50 -3.26 -1.81 -17.74
C LYS A 50 -3.14 -1.74 -16.22
N TYR A 51 -3.73 -2.70 -15.52
CA TYR A 51 -3.61 -2.81 -14.08
C TYR A 51 -2.17 -3.12 -13.66
N GLU A 52 -1.50 -4.03 -14.36
CA GLU A 52 -0.08 -4.35 -14.12
C GLU A 52 0.85 -3.15 -14.39
N GLU A 53 0.59 -2.38 -15.45
CA GLU A 53 1.32 -1.14 -15.73
C GLU A 53 1.10 -0.09 -14.62
N SER A 54 -0.15 0.09 -14.18
CA SER A 54 -0.49 1.03 -13.10
C SER A 54 0.15 0.63 -11.76
N LYS A 55 0.14 -0.67 -11.45
CA LYS A 55 0.82 -1.24 -10.28
C LYS A 55 2.32 -0.95 -10.34
N LYS A 56 2.99 -1.27 -11.45
CA LYS A 56 4.42 -0.97 -11.63
C LYS A 56 4.74 0.51 -11.48
N TYR A 57 3.90 1.37 -12.04
CA TYR A 57 4.04 2.83 -11.91
C TYR A 57 3.97 3.29 -10.45
N LYS A 58 2.97 2.84 -9.70
CA LYS A 58 2.84 3.14 -8.25
C LYS A 58 4.04 2.63 -7.46
N LEU A 59 4.47 1.38 -7.70
CA LEU A 59 5.62 0.77 -7.02
C LEU A 59 6.92 1.56 -7.25
N ASP A 60 7.14 2.07 -8.46
CA ASP A 60 8.32 2.89 -8.77
C ASP A 60 8.30 4.20 -7.98
N ILE A 61 7.13 4.87 -7.89
CA ILE A 61 6.97 6.09 -7.09
C ILE A 61 7.23 5.82 -5.61
N TYR A 62 6.62 4.77 -5.05
CA TYR A 62 6.83 4.43 -3.64
C TYR A 62 8.30 4.15 -3.33
N LYS A 63 8.99 3.42 -4.23
CA LYS A 63 10.42 3.16 -4.11
C LYS A 63 11.26 4.45 -4.18
N LYS A 64 10.91 5.37 -5.09
CA LYS A 64 11.59 6.66 -5.23
C LYS A 64 11.40 7.56 -4.00
N GLU A 65 10.20 7.56 -3.43
CA GLU A 65 9.89 8.36 -2.24
C GLU A 65 10.47 7.77 -0.95
N GLY A 66 10.84 6.49 -0.96
CA GLY A 66 11.41 5.80 0.19
C GLY A 66 10.39 5.53 1.29
N VAL A 67 9.12 5.35 0.91
CA VAL A 67 8.03 5.04 1.86
C VAL A 67 8.05 3.57 2.25
N THR A 68 7.52 3.26 3.43
CA THR A 68 7.31 1.88 3.87
C THR A 68 6.08 1.32 3.17
N LEU A 69 6.24 0.39 2.23
CA LEU A 69 5.15 -0.23 1.48
C LEU A 69 4.88 -1.66 1.96
N ILE A 70 3.62 -1.95 2.27
CA ILE A 70 3.07 -3.30 2.43
C ILE A 70 2.25 -3.61 1.18
N SER A 71 2.79 -4.47 0.33
CA SER A 71 2.15 -4.91 -0.92
C SER A 71 1.54 -6.29 -0.68
N ILE A 72 0.23 -6.45 -0.92
CA ILE A 72 -0.48 -7.71 -0.70
C ILE A 72 -1.06 -8.18 -2.03
N GLU A 73 -0.63 -9.35 -2.51
CA GLU A 73 -1.22 -9.99 -3.67
C GLU A 73 -2.49 -10.80 -3.29
N GLN A 74 -3.40 -10.97 -4.25
CA GLN A 74 -4.57 -11.84 -4.07
C GLN A 74 -4.21 -13.26 -3.60
N SER A 75 -3.10 -13.81 -4.09
CA SER A 75 -2.61 -15.15 -3.72
C SER A 75 -2.18 -15.23 -2.25
N GLU A 76 -1.74 -14.11 -1.66
CA GLU A 76 -1.19 -14.03 -0.31
C GLU A 76 -2.27 -13.89 0.76
N ILE A 77 -3.47 -13.39 0.41
CA ILE A 77 -4.60 -13.25 1.36
C ILE A 77 -4.87 -14.54 2.13
N LYS A 78 -4.79 -15.70 1.46
CA LYS A 78 -5.11 -17.00 2.05
C LYS A 78 -4.15 -17.40 3.18
N ASN A 79 -2.91 -16.92 3.13
CA ASN A 79 -1.84 -17.24 4.07
C ASN A 79 -1.25 -15.99 4.74
N LEU A 80 -1.99 -14.89 4.76
CA LEU A 80 -1.48 -13.59 5.19
C LEU A 80 -0.94 -13.61 6.62
N ALA A 81 -1.57 -14.39 7.51
CA ALA A 81 -1.09 -14.56 8.88
C ALA A 81 0.31 -15.18 8.93
N GLU A 82 0.58 -16.22 8.14
CA GLU A 82 1.88 -16.90 8.08
C GLU A 82 2.95 -16.01 7.45
N ILE A 83 2.58 -15.19 6.47
CA ILE A 83 3.49 -14.27 5.77
C ILE A 83 3.92 -13.11 6.69
N LEU A 84 2.99 -12.59 7.51
CA LEU A 84 3.24 -11.48 8.42
C LEU A 84 4.02 -11.87 9.69
N GLU A 85 4.10 -13.16 10.02
CA GLU A 85 4.86 -13.67 11.17
C GLU A 85 6.34 -13.98 10.85
N ARG A 86 6.77 -13.77 9.61
CA ARG A 86 8.11 -14.10 9.11
C ARG A 86 9.09 -12.93 9.18
#